data_AF-A0A0F3RSD1-F1
#
_entry.id   AF-A0A0F3RSD1-F1
#
_cell.length_a   1.000
_cell.length_b   1.000
_cell.length_c   1.000
_cell.angle_alpha   90.00
_cell.angle_beta   90.00
_cell.angle_gamma   90.00
#
_symmetry.space_group_name_H-M   'P 1'
#
loop_
_entity.id
_entity.type
_entity.pdbx_description
1 polymer ?
#
loop_
_entity_poly.entity_id
_entity_poly.type
_entity_poly.pdbx_seq_one_letter_code
_entity_poly.pdbx_strand_id
1 'polypeptide(L)'
;MNRKESVKPFKRRFEYHNHLLDDATKEMNEWTGENKVVEIHLFAMFSEVFKPHNRDDAESLFIVGTRDTTPSLEAVSVTPVKPWLFSRVFALLGSSFVLLAMLFLVFRSNNAVPGMIFIGSLTVPFSLLIMFFEINVFQNISVYQLLTVFLVGGILSLIATMILYSLIPSGNGVSWESAITIGFIEETAKMLVIAYFVNRFHLNYIFNGLLIGAAIGAGFAVFETAGYTGQYGLVTLLMRSWQAIGTHTIWSAIMGAAIILAKDRHQPVTGSNMVAPKFLRFYLLAIALHAAWDWNAPFAVLDILYLQQWVLIAVGWLAIFVLINAGLREARTLQGQRILKNTQLGS
;
A
#
# COMPACT_ATOMS: atom_id res chain seq x y z
N MET A 1 62.19 27.81 16.17
CA MET A 1 61.30 26.81 16.80
C MET A 1 59.93 27.44 16.99
N ASN A 2 58.95 27.10 16.15
CA ASN A 2 57.55 27.44 16.40
C ASN A 2 56.69 26.38 15.69
N ARG A 3 56.21 25.40 16.46
CA ARG A 3 55.48 24.23 15.96
C ARG A 3 53.98 24.55 16.06
N LYS A 4 53.34 24.90 14.95
CA LYS A 4 51.88 24.99 14.86
C LYS A 4 51.30 23.58 14.94
N GLU A 5 50.58 23.28 16.01
CA GLU A 5 49.75 22.09 16.13
C GLU A 5 48.60 22.19 15.11
N SER A 6 48.49 21.18 14.25
CA SER A 6 47.36 21.02 13.34
C SER A 6 46.24 20.30 14.08
N VAL A 7 45.19 21.03 14.43
CA VAL A 7 43.95 20.46 14.94
C VAL A 7 43.26 19.74 13.77
N LYS A 8 43.24 18.40 13.80
CA LYS A 8 42.41 17.60 12.88
C LYS A 8 40.93 17.81 13.24
N PRO A 9 40.03 18.04 12.26
CA PRO A 9 38.62 18.14 12.55
C PRO A 9 38.07 16.74 12.84
N PHE A 10 37.54 16.56 14.05
CA PHE A 10 36.79 15.38 14.44
C PHE A 10 35.41 15.41 13.77
N LYS A 11 35.32 14.97 12.52
CA LYS A 11 34.05 14.54 11.93
C LYS A 11 33.79 13.11 12.38
N ARG A 12 33.26 12.94 13.61
CA ARG A 12 32.50 11.72 13.93
C ARG A 12 31.20 11.79 13.14
N ARG A 13 31.19 11.13 11.98
CA ARG A 13 29.94 10.67 11.38
C ARG A 13 29.35 9.68 12.37
N PHE A 14 28.23 10.03 13.01
CA PHE A 14 27.42 9.06 13.74
C PHE A 14 26.76 8.14 12.70
N GLU A 15 27.48 7.12 12.25
CA GLU A 15 26.91 5.98 11.54
C GLU A 15 26.42 4.99 12.61
N TYR A 16 25.24 5.26 13.18
CA TYR A 16 24.45 4.20 13.83
C TYR A 16 23.87 3.34 12.71
N HIS A 17 24.59 2.30 12.28
CA HIS A 17 23.99 1.21 11.51
C HIS A 17 22.96 0.52 12.42
N ASN A 18 21.67 0.65 12.10
CA ASN A 18 20.59 0.05 12.88
C ASN A 18 20.51 -1.45 12.54
N HIS A 19 21.34 -2.27 13.19
CA HIS A 19 21.37 -3.73 13.00
C HIS A 19 19.96 -4.36 12.99
N LEU A 20 19.02 -3.89 13.82
CA LEU A 20 17.64 -4.40 13.85
C LEU A 20 16.84 -4.13 12.56
N LEU A 21 16.99 -2.95 11.95
CA LEU A 21 16.30 -2.63 10.69
C LEU A 21 16.92 -3.40 9.53
N ASP A 22 18.24 -3.54 9.53
CA ASP A 22 18.96 -4.31 8.50
C ASP A 22 18.58 -5.80 8.58
N ASP A 23 18.51 -6.36 9.80
CA ASP A 23 18.09 -7.75 10.02
C ASP A 23 16.62 -7.97 9.62
N ALA A 24 15.71 -7.07 10.03
CA ALA A 24 14.30 -7.17 9.69
C ALA A 24 14.04 -7.06 8.18
N THR A 25 14.70 -6.13 7.50
CA THR A 25 14.57 -6.00 6.04
C THR A 25 15.18 -7.17 5.30
N LYS A 26 16.30 -7.71 5.77
CA LYS A 26 16.94 -8.90 5.22
C LYS A 26 16.03 -10.12 5.37
N GLU A 27 15.53 -10.40 6.57
CA GLU A 27 14.62 -11.52 6.85
C GLU A 27 13.39 -11.48 5.95
N MET A 28 12.76 -10.30 5.82
CA MET A 28 11.58 -10.18 4.97
C MET A 28 11.91 -10.25 3.48
N ASN A 29 13.08 -9.77 3.05
CA ASN A 29 13.51 -9.89 1.65
C ASN A 29 13.76 -11.36 1.27
N GLU A 30 14.16 -12.22 2.21
CA GLU A 30 14.27 -13.67 1.98
C GLU A 30 12.93 -14.28 1.54
N TRP A 31 11.81 -13.73 2.03
CA TRP A 31 10.46 -14.19 1.65
C TRP A 31 10.16 -13.89 0.17
N THR A 32 10.85 -12.90 -0.41
CA THR A 32 10.80 -12.56 -1.83
C THR A 32 11.83 -13.33 -2.68
N GLY A 33 12.65 -14.18 -2.05
CA GLY A 33 13.66 -15.02 -2.70
C GLY A 33 15.07 -14.43 -2.77
N GLU A 34 15.40 -13.40 -1.98
CA GLU A 34 16.73 -12.77 -1.95
C GLU A 34 17.23 -12.59 -0.51
N ASN A 35 18.51 -12.90 -0.24
CA ASN A 35 19.08 -12.82 1.11
C ASN A 35 20.03 -11.63 1.26
N LYS A 36 19.51 -10.42 1.05
CA LYS A 36 20.26 -9.17 1.18
C LYS A 36 19.44 -8.13 1.93
N VAL A 37 20.12 -7.25 2.65
CA VAL A 37 19.51 -6.07 3.29
C VAL A 37 18.86 -5.20 2.22
N VAL A 38 17.68 -4.66 2.52
CA VAL A 38 17.00 -3.69 1.66
C VAL A 38 17.25 -2.30 2.22
N GLU A 39 18.02 -1.48 1.49
CA GLU A 39 18.25 -0.10 1.90
C GLU A 39 16.99 0.74 1.67
N ILE A 40 16.38 1.22 2.75
CA ILE A 40 15.18 2.05 2.71
C ILE A 40 15.59 3.53 2.68
N HIS A 41 15.48 4.16 1.51
CA HIS A 41 15.80 5.57 1.30
C HIS A 41 14.53 6.46 1.28
N LEU A 42 13.81 6.56 2.42
CA LEU A 42 12.55 7.31 2.55
C LEU A 42 12.61 8.74 2.01
N PHE A 43 13.62 9.51 2.45
CA PHE A 43 13.79 10.90 2.00
C PHE A 43 14.06 11.02 0.51
N ALA A 44 14.73 10.03 -0.09
CA ALA A 44 14.97 10.01 -1.52
C ALA A 44 13.70 9.67 -2.31
N MET A 45 12.89 8.72 -1.82
CA MET A 45 11.62 8.33 -2.44
C MET A 45 10.63 9.49 -2.47
N PHE A 46 10.50 10.27 -1.40
CA PHE A 46 9.57 11.40 -1.34
C PHE A 46 10.21 12.76 -1.68
N SER A 47 11.41 12.76 -2.29
CA SER A 47 12.15 13.99 -2.61
C SER A 47 11.46 14.91 -3.63
N GLU A 48 10.54 14.38 -4.44
CA GLU A 48 9.81 15.16 -5.45
C GLU A 48 8.52 15.79 -4.90
N VAL A 49 8.05 15.41 -3.70
CA VAL A 49 6.77 15.89 -3.13
C VAL A 49 6.72 17.42 -3.01
N PHE A 50 7.82 18.05 -2.61
CA PHE A 50 7.86 19.50 -2.37
C PHE A 50 8.32 20.32 -3.60
N LYS A 51 8.62 19.66 -4.72
CA LYS A 51 9.04 20.35 -5.94
C LYS A 51 7.84 20.84 -6.76
N PRO A 52 8.02 21.90 -7.55
CA PRO A 52 7.03 22.29 -8.55
C PRO A 52 7.01 21.26 -9.68
N HIS A 53 5.81 20.90 -10.13
CA HIS A 53 5.57 19.98 -11.25
C HIS A 53 4.62 20.65 -12.24
N ASN A 54 4.79 20.37 -13.53
CA ASN A 54 3.89 20.90 -14.54
C ASN A 54 2.56 20.12 -14.51
N ARG A 55 1.48 20.77 -14.95
CA ARG A 55 0.19 20.13 -15.14
C ARG A 55 0.26 19.00 -16.16
N ASP A 56 1.03 19.17 -17.24
CA ASP A 56 1.21 18.13 -18.25
C ASP A 56 1.83 16.85 -17.67
N ASP A 57 2.71 16.98 -16.67
CA ASP A 57 3.30 15.83 -15.97
C ASP A 57 2.22 15.06 -15.20
N ALA A 58 1.31 15.76 -14.52
CA ALA A 58 0.17 15.14 -13.86
C ALA A 58 -0.78 14.47 -14.86
N GLU A 59 -1.11 15.14 -15.97
CA GLU A 59 -2.00 14.61 -17.00
C GLU A 59 -1.41 13.38 -17.69
N SER A 60 -0.09 13.36 -17.90
CA SER A 60 0.62 12.20 -18.45
C SER A 60 0.46 10.95 -17.60
N LEU A 61 0.43 11.10 -16.26
CA LEU A 61 0.19 10.00 -15.34
C LEU A 61 -1.24 9.46 -15.45
N PHE A 62 -2.23 10.30 -15.71
CA PHE A 62 -3.63 9.84 -15.83
C PHE A 62 -3.92 9.08 -17.13
N ILE A 63 -3.10 9.24 -18.17
CA ILE A 63 -3.30 8.55 -19.44
C ILE A 63 -2.51 7.25 -19.57
N VAL A 64 -1.71 6.84 -18.57
CA VAL A 64 -0.96 5.58 -18.63
C VAL A 64 -1.88 4.34 -18.64
N GLY A 65 -1.34 3.19 -19.04
CA GLY A 65 -2.07 1.93 -19.05
C GLY A 65 -3.08 1.78 -20.18
N THR A 66 -3.05 2.68 -21.17
CA THR A 66 -3.80 2.53 -22.42
C THR A 66 -2.96 1.82 -23.48
N ARG A 67 -3.58 1.48 -24.61
CA ARG A 67 -2.90 0.82 -25.74
C ARG A 67 -1.64 1.57 -26.20
N ASP A 68 -1.69 2.90 -26.21
CA ASP A 68 -0.63 3.73 -26.82
C ASP A 68 0.32 4.34 -25.78
N THR A 69 0.00 4.22 -24.49
CA THR A 69 0.77 4.82 -23.37
C THR A 69 1.42 3.80 -22.45
N THR A 70 1.10 2.51 -22.60
CA THR A 70 1.79 1.46 -21.85
C THR A 70 3.20 1.29 -22.42
N PRO A 71 4.26 1.49 -21.62
CA PRO A 71 5.63 1.39 -22.11
C PRO A 71 5.99 -0.05 -22.50
N SER A 72 6.89 -0.20 -23.47
CA SER A 72 7.54 -1.49 -23.70
C SER A 72 8.44 -1.86 -22.52
N LEU A 73 8.76 -3.14 -22.36
CA LEU A 73 9.60 -3.61 -21.25
C LEU A 73 10.99 -2.94 -21.23
N GLU A 74 11.52 -2.57 -22.39
CA GLU A 74 12.79 -1.86 -22.53
C GLU A 74 12.71 -0.41 -22.04
N ALA A 75 11.53 0.21 -22.10
CA ALA A 75 11.28 1.59 -21.68
C ALA A 75 10.83 1.71 -20.20
N VAL A 76 10.58 0.58 -19.51
CA VAL A 76 10.20 0.57 -18.10
C VAL A 76 11.33 1.15 -17.24
N SER A 77 10.98 2.08 -16.35
CA SER A 77 11.94 2.66 -15.41
C SER A 77 12.39 1.63 -14.37
N VAL A 78 13.71 1.46 -14.25
CA VAL A 78 14.36 0.62 -13.23
C VAL A 78 15.01 1.44 -12.10
N THR A 79 14.84 2.76 -12.18
CA THR A 79 15.31 3.71 -11.18
C THR A 79 14.38 3.73 -9.96
N PRO A 80 14.88 4.16 -8.78
CA PRO A 80 14.03 4.31 -7.61
C PRO A 80 12.81 5.20 -7.89
N VAL A 81 11.63 4.73 -7.49
CA VAL A 81 10.35 5.44 -7.65
C VAL A 81 10.31 6.71 -6.81
N LYS A 82 9.68 7.76 -7.36
CA LYS A 82 9.56 9.06 -6.69
C LYS A 82 8.15 9.65 -6.83
N PRO A 83 7.15 9.10 -6.12
CA PRO A 83 5.78 9.57 -6.20
C PRO A 83 5.64 10.99 -5.63
N TRP A 84 4.77 11.80 -6.23
CA TRP A 84 4.50 13.17 -5.82
C TRP A 84 3.03 13.59 -5.99
N LEU A 85 2.32 13.06 -7.00
CA LEU A 85 0.94 13.41 -7.34
C LEU A 85 -0.02 13.07 -6.20
N PHE A 86 0.22 11.97 -5.48
CA PHE A 86 -0.56 11.58 -4.31
C PHE A 86 -0.69 12.72 -3.27
N SER A 87 0.36 13.51 -3.09
CA SER A 87 0.36 14.63 -2.14
C SER A 87 -0.56 15.78 -2.61
N ARG A 88 -0.66 15.98 -3.92
CA ARG A 88 -1.56 16.98 -4.53
C ARG A 88 -3.01 16.53 -4.43
N VAL A 89 -3.27 15.24 -4.65
CA VAL A 89 -4.59 14.63 -4.44
C VAL A 89 -4.99 14.71 -2.96
N PHE A 90 -4.08 14.43 -2.03
CA PHE A 90 -4.32 14.59 -0.60
C PHE A 90 -4.65 16.04 -0.24
N ALA A 91 -3.89 17.02 -0.75
CA ALA A 91 -4.16 18.43 -0.50
C ALA A 91 -5.51 18.88 -1.07
N LEU A 92 -5.89 18.39 -2.25
CA LEU A 92 -7.19 18.67 -2.87
C LEU A 92 -8.35 18.10 -2.04
N LEU A 93 -8.27 16.82 -1.64
CA LEU A 93 -9.30 16.18 -0.83
C LEU A 93 -9.36 16.79 0.58
N GLY A 94 -8.22 17.03 1.21
CA GLY A 94 -8.12 17.66 2.52
C GLY A 94 -8.67 19.09 2.54
N SER A 95 -8.34 19.91 1.55
CA SER A 95 -8.91 21.27 1.44
C SER A 95 -10.43 21.22 1.18
N SER A 96 -10.89 20.30 0.34
CA SER A 96 -12.33 20.07 0.12
C SER A 96 -13.04 19.67 1.42
N PHE A 97 -12.43 18.80 2.24
CA PHE A 97 -12.95 18.44 3.55
C PHE A 97 -13.02 19.65 4.49
N VAL A 98 -11.99 20.50 4.53
CA VAL A 98 -11.99 21.72 5.35
C VAL A 98 -13.11 22.68 4.93
N LEU A 99 -13.35 22.85 3.63
CA LEU A 99 -14.46 23.68 3.13
C LEU A 99 -15.83 23.11 3.54
N LEU A 100 -16.01 21.79 3.46
CA LEU A 100 -17.23 21.11 3.92
C LEU A 100 -17.40 21.22 5.44
N ALA A 101 -16.32 21.07 6.20
CA ALA A 101 -16.32 21.27 7.64
C ALA A 101 -16.66 22.72 8.01
N MET A 102 -16.23 23.70 7.23
CA MET A 102 -16.63 25.10 7.41
C MET A 102 -18.14 25.29 7.21
N LEU A 103 -18.73 24.69 6.17
CA LEU A 103 -20.18 24.70 5.95
C LEU A 103 -20.94 24.10 7.15
N PHE A 104 -20.41 23.04 7.75
CA PHE A 104 -21.02 22.40 8.92
C PHE A 104 -20.85 23.22 10.20
N LEU A 105 -19.62 23.65 10.53
CA LEU A 105 -19.29 24.26 11.81
C LEU A 105 -19.67 25.74 11.90
N VAL A 106 -19.43 26.50 10.83
CA VAL A 106 -19.66 27.95 10.79
C VAL A 106 -21.08 28.26 10.36
N PHE A 107 -21.51 27.67 9.24
CA PHE A 107 -22.83 27.93 8.66
C PHE A 107 -23.93 27.01 9.19
N ARG A 108 -23.59 26.07 10.10
CA ARG A 108 -24.54 25.13 10.73
C ARG A 108 -25.36 24.32 9.71
N SER A 109 -24.78 24.05 8.54
CA SER A 109 -25.45 23.32 7.46
C SER A 109 -25.26 21.81 7.64
N ASN A 110 -26.30 21.12 8.11
CA ASN A 110 -26.29 19.65 8.21
C ASN A 110 -26.17 18.96 6.85
N ASN A 111 -26.50 19.66 5.75
CA ASN A 111 -26.34 19.14 4.39
C ASN A 111 -24.86 18.94 4.01
N ALA A 112 -23.92 19.52 4.75
CA ALA A 112 -22.50 19.28 4.55
C ALA A 112 -22.04 17.91 5.08
N VAL A 113 -22.79 17.28 5.98
CA VAL A 113 -22.40 16.02 6.65
C VAL A 113 -22.17 14.88 5.65
N PRO A 114 -23.09 14.56 4.71
CA PRO A 114 -22.82 13.52 3.72
C PRO A 114 -21.56 13.78 2.89
N GLY A 115 -21.33 15.05 2.52
CA GLY A 115 -20.12 15.46 1.82
C GLY A 115 -18.86 15.26 2.65
N MET A 116 -18.89 15.60 3.94
CA MET A 116 -17.77 15.37 4.86
C MET A 116 -17.47 13.88 5.01
N ILE A 117 -18.49 13.03 5.15
CA ILE A 117 -18.32 11.57 5.25
C ILE A 117 -17.64 11.04 3.99
N PHE A 118 -18.13 11.44 2.81
CA PHE A 118 -17.59 11.01 1.53
C PHE A 118 -16.14 11.47 1.29
N ILE A 119 -15.85 12.77 1.44
CA ILE A 119 -14.50 13.30 1.19
C ILE A 119 -13.53 12.87 2.29
N GLY A 120 -13.98 12.85 3.55
CA GLY A 120 -13.15 12.42 4.68
C GLY A 120 -12.70 10.96 4.54
N SER A 121 -13.63 10.06 4.21
CA SER A 121 -13.29 8.64 4.04
C SER A 121 -12.38 8.40 2.83
N LEU A 122 -12.47 9.23 1.77
CA LEU A 122 -11.61 9.17 0.59
C LEU A 122 -10.19 9.72 0.84
N THR A 123 -10.04 10.74 1.68
CA THR A 123 -8.84 11.60 1.70
C THR A 123 -7.53 10.82 1.79
N VAL A 124 -7.38 9.92 2.77
CA VAL A 124 -6.15 9.13 2.94
C VAL A 124 -6.12 7.88 2.04
N PRO A 125 -7.15 7.00 2.02
CA PRO A 125 -7.10 5.79 1.21
C PRO A 125 -6.91 6.06 -0.28
N PHE A 126 -7.60 7.05 -0.84
CA PHE A 126 -7.49 7.37 -2.26
C PHE A 126 -6.14 8.02 -2.59
N SER A 127 -5.60 8.85 -1.70
CA SER A 127 -4.25 9.40 -1.88
C SER A 127 -3.19 8.30 -1.88
N LEU A 128 -3.27 7.33 -0.95
CA LEU A 128 -2.39 6.16 -0.98
C LEU A 128 -2.53 5.35 -2.25
N LEU A 129 -3.76 5.16 -2.75
CA LEU A 129 -3.99 4.49 -4.03
C LEU A 129 -3.26 5.20 -5.17
N ILE A 130 -3.33 6.53 -5.24
CA ILE A 130 -2.58 7.31 -6.24
C ILE A 130 -1.06 7.14 -6.05
N MET A 131 -0.57 7.07 -4.82
CA MET A 131 0.84 6.79 -4.58
C MET A 131 1.25 5.41 -5.12
N PHE A 132 0.46 4.36 -4.88
CA PHE A 132 0.72 3.03 -5.46
C PHE A 132 0.62 3.03 -6.99
N PHE A 133 -0.26 3.85 -7.56
CA PHE A 133 -0.38 4.04 -9.00
C PHE A 133 0.89 4.66 -9.59
N GLU A 134 1.45 5.69 -8.95
CA GLU A 134 2.73 6.30 -9.34
C GLU A 134 3.92 5.35 -9.18
N ILE A 135 3.89 4.47 -8.16
CA ILE A 135 4.93 3.48 -7.91
C ILE A 135 4.92 2.35 -8.97
N ASN A 136 3.80 2.14 -9.67
CA ASN A 136 3.72 1.11 -10.71
C ASN A 136 4.53 1.49 -11.96
N VAL A 137 5.82 1.13 -11.98
CA VAL A 137 6.75 1.43 -13.07
C VAL A 137 6.36 0.81 -14.41
N PHE A 138 5.56 -0.27 -14.42
CA PHE A 138 5.09 -0.91 -15.64
C PHE A 138 3.99 -0.13 -16.34
N GLN A 139 3.30 0.79 -15.64
CA GLN A 139 2.34 1.73 -16.22
C GLN A 139 1.31 1.07 -17.15
N ASN A 140 0.90 -0.15 -16.79
CA ASN A 140 0.12 -1.07 -17.61
C ASN A 140 -1.31 -1.31 -17.07
N ILE A 141 -1.75 -0.46 -16.13
CA ILE A 141 -3.10 -0.47 -15.56
C ILE A 141 -3.65 0.93 -15.77
N SER A 142 -4.72 1.04 -16.55
CA SER A 142 -5.37 2.33 -16.83
C SER A 142 -6.13 2.88 -15.62
N VAL A 143 -6.36 4.19 -15.58
CA VAL A 143 -7.21 4.83 -14.56
C VAL A 143 -8.61 4.22 -14.53
N TYR A 144 -9.18 3.85 -15.69
CA TYR A 144 -10.47 3.17 -15.74
C TYR A 144 -10.43 1.82 -14.98
N GLN A 145 -9.44 0.96 -15.26
CA GLN A 145 -9.27 -0.30 -14.54
C GLN A 145 -9.02 -0.07 -13.05
N LEU A 146 -8.19 0.92 -12.70
CA LEU A 146 -7.89 1.29 -11.32
C LEU A 146 -9.16 1.66 -10.56
N LEU A 147 -9.98 2.54 -11.13
CA LEU A 147 -11.26 2.97 -10.53
C LEU A 147 -12.28 1.84 -10.47
N THR A 148 -12.34 0.97 -11.48
CA THR A 148 -13.18 -0.24 -11.42
C THR A 148 -12.77 -1.12 -10.24
N VAL A 149 -11.48 -1.37 -10.05
CA VAL A 149 -10.99 -2.21 -8.95
C VAL A 149 -11.22 -1.54 -7.60
N PHE A 150 -10.96 -0.24 -7.50
CA PHE A 150 -11.21 0.52 -6.28
C PHE A 150 -12.69 0.49 -5.86
N LEU A 151 -13.60 0.82 -6.78
CA LEU A 151 -15.03 0.86 -6.48
C LEU A 151 -15.64 -0.55 -6.39
N VAL A 152 -15.58 -1.31 -7.47
CA VAL A 152 -16.25 -2.62 -7.58
C VAL A 152 -15.50 -3.66 -6.75
N GLY A 153 -14.17 -3.68 -6.80
CA GLY A 153 -13.38 -4.61 -5.99
C GLY A 153 -13.51 -4.32 -4.48
N GLY A 154 -13.49 -3.05 -4.07
CA GLY A 154 -13.78 -2.66 -2.68
C GLY A 154 -15.15 -3.17 -2.20
N ILE A 155 -16.21 -2.91 -2.97
CA ILE A 155 -17.57 -3.39 -2.63
C ILE A 155 -17.65 -4.92 -2.63
N LEU A 156 -17.09 -5.58 -3.65
CA LEU A 156 -17.08 -7.05 -3.72
C LEU A 156 -16.35 -7.66 -2.51
N SER A 157 -15.28 -7.03 -2.04
CA SER A 157 -14.57 -7.51 -0.84
C SER A 157 -15.40 -7.36 0.43
N LEU A 158 -16.18 -6.29 0.59
CA LEU A 158 -17.16 -6.17 1.67
C LEU A 158 -18.25 -7.24 1.60
N ILE A 159 -18.79 -7.50 0.39
CA ILE A 159 -19.79 -8.56 0.19
C ILE A 159 -19.20 -9.92 0.56
N ALA A 160 -17.98 -10.22 0.09
CA ALA A 160 -17.27 -11.46 0.42
C ALA A 160 -17.04 -11.59 1.94
N THR A 161 -16.64 -10.50 2.61
CA THR A 161 -16.52 -10.45 4.07
C THR A 161 -17.83 -10.81 4.76
N MET A 162 -18.95 -10.22 4.33
CA MET A 162 -20.27 -10.51 4.93
C MET A 162 -20.69 -11.97 4.73
N ILE A 163 -20.39 -12.56 3.56
CA ILE A 163 -20.63 -13.98 3.31
C ILE A 163 -19.79 -14.83 4.27
N LEU A 164 -18.51 -14.53 4.43
CA LEU A 164 -17.63 -15.28 5.34
C LEU A 164 -18.05 -15.14 6.81
N TYR A 165 -18.49 -13.95 7.26
CA TYR A 165 -19.07 -13.78 8.60
C TYR A 165 -20.33 -14.62 8.83
N SER A 166 -21.12 -14.90 7.78
CA SER A 166 -22.29 -15.79 7.91
C SER A 166 -21.90 -17.26 8.11
N LEU A 167 -20.67 -17.64 7.78
CA LEU A 167 -20.15 -19.01 7.85
C LEU A 167 -19.25 -19.24 9.07
N ILE A 168 -18.52 -18.21 9.52
CA ILE A 168 -17.51 -18.30 10.56
C ILE A 168 -17.91 -17.35 11.71
N PRO A 169 -18.26 -17.88 12.90
CA PRO A 169 -18.56 -17.04 14.06
C PRO A 169 -17.33 -16.22 14.47
N SER A 170 -17.43 -14.90 14.42
CA SER A 170 -16.31 -13.99 14.68
C SER A 170 -16.26 -13.40 16.08
N GLY A 171 -17.29 -13.59 16.91
CA GLY A 171 -17.36 -13.05 18.28
C GLY A 171 -17.72 -11.56 18.35
N ASN A 172 -17.31 -10.85 19.41
CA ASN A 172 -17.67 -9.45 19.67
C ASN A 172 -16.54 -8.43 19.40
N GLY A 173 -15.41 -8.86 18.84
CA GLY A 173 -14.25 -8.04 18.50
C GLY A 173 -13.33 -7.68 19.67
N VAL A 174 -13.64 -8.13 20.91
CA VAL A 174 -12.89 -7.68 22.11
C VAL A 174 -11.78 -8.66 22.51
N SER A 175 -11.98 -9.96 22.29
CA SER A 175 -10.96 -10.97 22.61
C SER A 175 -9.91 -11.08 21.51
N TRP A 176 -8.70 -11.50 21.88
CA TRP A 176 -7.63 -11.82 20.93
C TRP A 176 -8.07 -12.84 19.85
N GLU A 177 -8.82 -13.86 20.26
CA GLU A 177 -9.39 -14.88 19.37
C GLU A 177 -10.38 -14.28 18.36
N SER A 178 -11.21 -13.34 18.82
CA SER A 178 -12.16 -12.62 17.98
C SER A 178 -11.44 -11.71 16.97
N ALA A 179 -10.41 -10.98 17.41
CA ALA A 179 -9.61 -10.13 16.54
C ALA A 179 -8.85 -10.91 15.46
N ILE A 180 -8.28 -12.08 15.80
CA ILE A 180 -7.69 -12.98 14.79
C ILE A 180 -8.75 -13.44 13.79
N THR A 181 -9.94 -13.82 14.27
CA THR A 181 -10.99 -14.34 13.40
C THR A 181 -11.51 -13.26 12.44
N ILE A 182 -11.71 -12.03 12.93
CA ILE A 182 -12.04 -10.85 12.11
C ILE A 182 -10.96 -10.62 11.06
N GLY A 183 -9.69 -10.49 11.47
CA GLY A 183 -8.58 -10.29 10.55
C GLY A 183 -8.47 -11.39 9.50
N PHE A 184 -8.65 -12.65 9.90
CA PHE A 184 -8.67 -13.79 8.98
C PHE A 184 -9.81 -13.67 7.96
N ILE A 185 -11.04 -13.43 8.41
CA ILE A 185 -12.21 -13.34 7.54
C ILE A 185 -12.04 -12.21 6.52
N GLU A 186 -11.68 -11.02 6.98
CA GLU A 186 -11.65 -9.85 6.12
C GLU A 186 -10.46 -9.85 5.16
N GLU A 187 -9.29 -10.32 5.58
CA GLU A 187 -8.14 -10.42 4.70
C GLU A 187 -8.30 -11.58 3.71
N THR A 188 -8.97 -12.70 4.09
CA THR A 188 -9.37 -13.75 3.15
C THR A 188 -10.30 -13.21 2.06
N ALA A 189 -11.32 -12.45 2.45
CA ALA A 189 -12.29 -11.87 1.51
C ALA A 189 -11.60 -10.97 0.47
N LYS A 190 -10.74 -10.05 0.94
CA LYS A 190 -9.94 -9.18 0.05
C LYS A 190 -9.01 -10.00 -0.84
N MET A 191 -8.32 -10.99 -0.29
CA MET A 191 -7.42 -11.89 -1.04
C MET A 191 -8.12 -12.57 -2.22
N LEU A 192 -9.33 -13.11 -2.01
CA LEU A 192 -10.11 -13.76 -3.08
C LEU A 192 -10.47 -12.77 -4.21
N VAL A 193 -10.87 -11.54 -3.85
CA VAL A 193 -11.19 -10.50 -4.82
C VAL A 193 -9.95 -10.01 -5.55
N ILE A 194 -8.81 -9.90 -4.87
CA ILE A 194 -7.52 -9.55 -5.50
C ILE A 194 -7.14 -10.64 -6.52
N ALA A 195 -7.21 -11.92 -6.15
CA ALA A 195 -6.92 -13.04 -7.05
C ALA A 195 -7.83 -13.03 -8.29
N TYR A 196 -9.12 -12.71 -8.11
CA TYR A 196 -10.06 -12.53 -9.21
C TYR A 196 -9.60 -11.45 -10.20
N PHE A 197 -9.24 -10.25 -9.73
CA PHE A 197 -8.80 -9.16 -10.61
C PHE A 197 -7.43 -9.41 -11.24
N VAL A 198 -6.50 -10.05 -10.51
CA VAL A 198 -5.21 -10.49 -11.05
C VAL A 198 -5.42 -11.42 -12.26
N ASN A 199 -6.35 -12.37 -12.16
CA ASN A 199 -6.70 -13.26 -13.25
C ASN A 199 -7.44 -12.53 -14.38
N ARG A 200 -8.46 -11.74 -14.03
CA ARG A 200 -9.30 -11.01 -15.00
C ARG A 200 -8.49 -10.10 -15.92
N PHE A 201 -7.44 -9.46 -15.38
CA PHE A 201 -6.55 -8.55 -16.10
C PHE A 201 -5.22 -9.17 -16.49
N HIS A 202 -5.03 -10.48 -16.26
CA HIS A 202 -3.82 -11.23 -16.66
C HIS A 202 -2.54 -10.57 -16.14
N LEU A 203 -2.54 -10.14 -14.87
CA LEU A 203 -1.44 -9.38 -14.27
C LEU A 203 -0.29 -10.29 -13.87
N ASN A 204 0.96 -9.84 -14.12
CA ASN A 204 2.15 -10.68 -14.01
C ASN A 204 3.37 -10.00 -13.35
N TYR A 205 3.20 -8.79 -12.82
CA TYR A 205 4.30 -8.03 -12.21
C TYR A 205 3.97 -7.68 -10.76
N ILE A 206 4.97 -7.67 -9.89
CA ILE A 206 4.82 -7.41 -8.45
C ILE A 206 4.12 -6.07 -8.22
N PHE A 207 4.51 -5.05 -8.99
CA PHE A 207 3.87 -3.74 -8.94
C PHE A 207 2.38 -3.74 -9.35
N ASN A 208 1.96 -4.62 -10.26
CA ASN A 208 0.54 -4.80 -10.58
C ASN A 208 -0.21 -5.36 -9.35
N GLY A 209 0.40 -6.34 -8.67
CA GLY A 209 -0.13 -6.92 -7.45
C GLY A 209 -0.29 -5.90 -6.33
N LEU A 210 0.77 -5.12 -6.07
CA LEU A 210 0.74 -4.00 -5.12
C LEU A 210 -0.40 -3.03 -5.44
N LEU A 211 -0.52 -2.61 -6.71
CA LEU A 211 -1.50 -1.61 -7.13
C LEU A 211 -2.95 -2.12 -7.03
N ILE A 212 -3.25 -3.33 -7.50
CA ILE A 212 -4.59 -3.91 -7.39
C ILE A 212 -4.97 -4.19 -5.94
N GLY A 213 -4.02 -4.69 -5.15
CA GLY A 213 -4.20 -4.86 -3.71
C GLY A 213 -4.53 -3.53 -3.02
N ALA A 214 -3.73 -2.50 -3.26
CA ALA A 214 -3.97 -1.16 -2.74
C ALA A 214 -5.33 -0.60 -3.16
N ALA A 215 -5.74 -0.81 -4.42
CA ALA A 215 -7.04 -0.36 -4.93
C ALA A 215 -8.21 -1.00 -4.17
N ILE A 216 -8.19 -2.33 -3.99
CA ILE A 216 -9.24 -3.05 -3.26
C ILE A 216 -9.25 -2.64 -1.79
N GLY A 217 -8.09 -2.60 -1.14
CA GLY A 217 -7.97 -2.21 0.26
C GLY A 217 -8.40 -0.76 0.52
N ALA A 218 -8.04 0.17 -0.38
CA ALA A 218 -8.49 1.55 -0.29
C ALA A 218 -10.01 1.66 -0.47
N GLY A 219 -10.58 0.93 -1.44
CA GLY A 219 -12.03 0.89 -1.65
C GLY A 219 -12.77 0.37 -0.43
N PHE A 220 -12.31 -0.77 0.13
CA PHE A 220 -12.83 -1.34 1.37
C PHE A 220 -12.82 -0.32 2.50
N ALA A 221 -11.67 0.32 2.75
CA ALA A 221 -11.50 1.30 3.82
C ALA A 221 -12.44 2.51 3.69
N VAL A 222 -12.67 3.00 2.46
CA VAL A 222 -13.54 4.15 2.17
C VAL A 222 -14.99 3.83 2.52
N PHE A 223 -15.52 2.73 1.98
CA PHE A 223 -16.92 2.34 2.19
C PHE A 223 -17.19 1.94 3.63
N GLU A 224 -16.26 1.21 4.24
CA GLU A 224 -16.35 0.84 5.64
C GLU A 224 -16.33 2.08 6.55
N THR A 225 -15.36 2.97 6.38
CA THR A 225 -15.26 4.20 7.18
C THR A 225 -16.49 5.08 7.03
N ALA A 226 -17.07 5.17 5.82
CA ALA A 226 -18.33 5.89 5.62
C ALA A 226 -19.49 5.26 6.43
N GLY A 227 -19.62 3.93 6.42
CA GLY A 227 -20.62 3.19 7.20
C GLY A 227 -20.47 3.39 8.70
N TYR A 228 -19.27 3.16 9.23
CA TYR A 228 -18.97 3.39 10.66
C TYR A 228 -19.20 4.85 11.06
N THR A 229 -18.86 5.82 10.21
CA THR A 229 -19.13 7.24 10.50
C THR A 229 -20.62 7.52 10.58
N GLY A 230 -21.43 6.92 9.69
CA GLY A 230 -22.89 7.04 9.76
C GLY A 230 -23.48 6.50 11.06
N GLN A 231 -22.90 5.43 11.61
CA GLN A 231 -23.37 4.79 12.84
C GLN A 231 -22.84 5.45 14.13
N TYR A 232 -21.57 5.85 14.14
CA TYR A 232 -20.86 6.27 15.35
C TYR A 232 -20.46 7.75 15.36
N GLY A 233 -20.74 8.48 14.27
CA GLY A 233 -20.55 9.93 14.17
C GLY A 233 -19.19 10.37 13.63
N LEU A 234 -19.03 11.70 13.47
CA LEU A 234 -17.89 12.34 12.78
C LEU A 234 -16.54 12.19 13.50
N VAL A 235 -16.52 11.89 14.80
CA VAL A 235 -15.25 11.60 15.50
C VAL A 235 -14.61 10.33 14.94
N THR A 236 -15.43 9.31 14.64
CA THR A 236 -15.00 8.07 14.02
C THR A 236 -14.37 8.31 12.64
N LEU A 237 -14.91 9.25 11.87
CA LEU A 237 -14.34 9.65 10.58
C LEU A 237 -12.91 10.13 10.74
N LEU A 238 -12.67 11.08 11.66
CA LEU A 238 -11.33 11.65 11.85
C LEU A 238 -10.33 10.59 12.31
N MET A 239 -10.73 9.73 13.26
CA MET A 239 -9.87 8.67 13.78
C MET A 239 -9.51 7.65 12.71
N ARG A 240 -10.49 7.15 11.96
CA ARG A 240 -10.26 6.15 10.91
C ARG A 240 -9.51 6.74 9.71
N SER A 241 -9.73 8.02 9.41
CA SER A 241 -9.08 8.69 8.25
C SER A 241 -7.58 8.76 8.40
N TRP A 242 -7.04 9.21 9.55
CA TRP A 242 -5.57 9.27 9.70
C TRP A 242 -4.96 7.86 9.80
N GLN A 243 -5.65 6.95 10.50
CA GLN A 243 -5.23 5.56 10.68
C GLN A 243 -5.11 4.79 9.37
N ALA A 244 -5.90 5.16 8.35
CA ALA A 244 -5.85 4.55 7.03
C ALA A 244 -4.48 4.60 6.36
N ILE A 245 -3.52 5.38 6.86
CA ILE A 245 -2.12 5.39 6.41
C ILE A 245 -1.43 4.03 6.57
N GLY A 246 -1.90 3.14 7.45
CA GLY A 246 -1.28 1.83 7.66
C GLY A 246 -2.22 0.66 7.91
N THR A 247 -3.46 0.73 7.42
CA THR A 247 -4.44 -0.36 7.55
C THR A 247 -4.75 -1.02 6.20
N HIS A 248 -6.04 -1.25 5.87
CA HIS A 248 -6.50 -2.12 4.79
C HIS A 248 -5.81 -1.89 3.44
N THR A 249 -5.53 -0.64 3.06
CA THR A 249 -4.84 -0.30 1.80
C THR A 249 -3.48 -0.99 1.69
N ILE A 250 -2.63 -0.88 2.72
CA ILE A 250 -1.28 -1.45 2.67
C ILE A 250 -1.29 -2.96 2.92
N TRP A 251 -2.18 -3.48 3.77
CA TRP A 251 -2.31 -4.93 3.99
C TRP A 251 -2.76 -5.64 2.72
N SER A 252 -3.73 -5.05 2.01
CA SER A 252 -4.18 -5.57 0.72
C SER A 252 -3.12 -5.46 -0.37
N ALA A 253 -2.34 -4.37 -0.39
CA ALA A 253 -1.20 -4.23 -1.30
C ALA A 253 -0.14 -5.34 -1.07
N ILE A 254 0.19 -5.61 0.19
CA ILE A 254 1.09 -6.72 0.59
C ILE A 254 0.57 -8.05 0.04
N MET A 255 -0.71 -8.35 0.26
CA MET A 255 -1.34 -9.58 -0.24
C MET A 255 -1.33 -9.67 -1.77
N GLY A 256 -1.63 -8.58 -2.47
CA GLY A 256 -1.62 -8.55 -3.93
C GLY A 256 -0.24 -8.80 -4.53
N ALA A 257 0.81 -8.22 -3.93
CA ALA A 257 2.19 -8.52 -4.29
C ALA A 257 2.55 -9.99 -4.04
N ALA A 258 2.14 -10.53 -2.89
CA ALA A 258 2.38 -11.92 -2.50
C ALA A 258 1.72 -12.92 -3.46
N ILE A 259 0.51 -12.63 -3.95
CA ILE A 259 -0.16 -13.42 -4.99
C ILE A 259 0.71 -13.50 -6.24
N ILE A 260 1.24 -12.37 -6.73
CA ILE A 260 2.09 -12.36 -7.92
C ILE A 260 3.42 -13.10 -7.66
N LEU A 261 4.02 -12.95 -6.48
CA LEU A 261 5.27 -13.64 -6.11
C LEU A 261 5.13 -15.18 -6.08
N ALA A 262 3.95 -15.68 -5.72
CA ALA A 262 3.69 -17.12 -5.63
C ALA A 262 3.11 -17.72 -6.90
N LYS A 263 2.58 -16.89 -7.81
CA LYS A 263 1.99 -17.30 -9.09
C LYS A 263 3.06 -17.54 -10.14
N ASP A 264 2.86 -18.56 -10.97
CA ASP A 264 3.65 -18.74 -12.18
C ASP A 264 3.33 -17.64 -13.20
N ARG A 265 4.38 -17.09 -13.81
CA ARG A 265 4.25 -15.97 -14.75
C ARG A 265 3.39 -16.40 -15.96
N HIS A 266 2.47 -15.52 -16.37
CA HIS A 266 1.53 -15.74 -17.47
C HIS A 266 0.53 -16.89 -17.27
N GLN A 267 0.48 -17.49 -16.08
CA GLN A 267 -0.55 -18.46 -15.70
C GLN A 267 -1.59 -17.80 -14.78
N PRO A 268 -2.82 -18.34 -14.69
CA PRO A 268 -3.79 -17.90 -13.71
C PRO A 268 -3.33 -18.26 -12.29
N VAL A 269 -3.85 -17.54 -11.30
CA VAL A 269 -3.72 -17.87 -9.88
C VAL A 269 -4.42 -19.20 -9.63
N THR A 270 -3.68 -20.15 -9.04
CA THR A 270 -4.19 -21.47 -8.66
C THR A 270 -4.15 -21.66 -7.15
N GLY A 271 -4.89 -22.65 -6.64
CA GLY A 271 -4.90 -22.97 -5.21
C GLY A 271 -3.52 -23.39 -4.67
N SER A 272 -2.68 -24.04 -5.49
CA SER A 272 -1.31 -24.40 -5.08
C SER A 272 -0.43 -23.18 -4.85
N ASN A 273 -0.63 -22.10 -5.63
CA ASN A 273 0.07 -20.84 -5.41
C ASN A 273 -0.35 -20.19 -4.07
N MET A 274 -1.62 -20.33 -3.67
CA MET A 274 -2.18 -19.74 -2.44
C MET A 274 -1.82 -20.52 -1.16
N VAL A 275 -1.15 -21.66 -1.28
CA VAL A 275 -0.56 -22.39 -0.14
C VAL A 275 0.96 -22.40 -0.18
N ALA A 276 1.57 -21.73 -1.17
CA ALA A 276 3.00 -21.63 -1.28
C ALA A 276 3.57 -20.80 -0.10
N PRO A 277 4.74 -21.17 0.47
CA PRO A 277 5.35 -20.43 1.58
C PRO A 277 5.55 -18.94 1.28
N LYS A 278 5.88 -18.59 0.03
CA LYS A 278 6.06 -17.20 -0.42
C LYS A 278 4.79 -16.36 -0.23
N PHE A 279 3.62 -16.94 -0.49
CA PHE A 279 2.34 -16.26 -0.29
C PHE A 279 1.92 -16.29 1.18
N LEU A 280 1.97 -17.47 1.82
CA LEU A 280 1.47 -17.66 3.19
C LEU A 280 2.14 -16.72 4.21
N ARG A 281 3.44 -16.45 4.08
CA ARG A 281 4.14 -15.54 5.00
C ARG A 281 3.55 -14.12 4.99
N PHE A 282 3.32 -13.56 3.80
CA PHE A 282 2.72 -12.22 3.67
C PHE A 282 1.23 -12.20 3.99
N TYR A 283 0.52 -13.29 3.67
CA TYR A 283 -0.89 -13.45 4.04
C TYR A 283 -1.09 -13.48 5.57
N LEU A 284 -0.28 -14.29 6.27
CA LEU A 284 -0.30 -14.35 7.74
C LEU A 284 0.16 -13.04 8.36
N LEU A 285 1.13 -12.33 7.75
CA LEU A 285 1.51 -10.99 8.18
C LEU A 285 0.32 -10.02 8.10
N ALA A 286 -0.44 -10.00 7.01
CA ALA A 286 -1.61 -9.15 6.86
C ALA A 286 -2.69 -9.45 7.91
N ILE A 287 -2.98 -10.74 8.15
CA ILE A 287 -3.91 -11.15 9.22
C ILE A 287 -3.40 -10.72 10.59
N ALA A 288 -2.12 -10.91 10.88
CA ALA A 288 -1.53 -10.55 12.17
C ALA A 288 -1.56 -9.04 12.39
N LEU A 289 -1.25 -8.24 11.37
CA LEU A 289 -1.35 -6.77 11.44
C LEU A 289 -2.78 -6.32 11.71
N HIS A 290 -3.76 -6.93 11.03
CA HIS A 290 -5.17 -6.62 11.22
C HIS A 290 -5.65 -7.03 12.63
N ALA A 291 -5.41 -8.27 13.03
CA ALA A 291 -5.79 -8.76 14.36
C ALA A 291 -5.16 -7.93 15.48
N ALA A 292 -3.89 -7.57 15.34
CA ALA A 292 -3.21 -6.69 16.28
C ALA A 292 -3.71 -5.24 16.22
N TRP A 293 -4.32 -4.80 15.11
CA TRP A 293 -4.94 -3.47 15.02
C TRP A 293 -6.25 -3.40 15.79
N ASP A 294 -7.09 -4.42 15.65
CA ASP A 294 -8.41 -4.50 16.27
C ASP A 294 -8.34 -4.89 17.76
N TRP A 295 -7.26 -5.56 18.15
CA TRP A 295 -7.04 -5.96 19.53
C TRP A 295 -6.42 -4.85 20.37
N ASN A 296 -7.03 -4.53 21.51
CA ASN A 296 -6.41 -3.67 22.51
C ASN A 296 -5.44 -4.49 23.36
N ALA A 297 -4.14 -4.32 23.12
CA ALA A 297 -3.12 -5.06 23.84
C ALA A 297 -3.13 -4.67 25.34
N PRO A 298 -3.02 -5.63 26.28
CA PRO A 298 -3.15 -5.38 27.73
C PRO A 298 -1.86 -4.76 28.32
N PHE A 299 -1.20 -3.89 27.57
CA PHE A 299 0.03 -3.20 27.97
C PHE A 299 -0.20 -1.69 27.87
N ALA A 300 -0.42 -1.03 29.01
CA ALA A 300 -0.76 0.39 29.06
C ALA A 300 0.24 1.31 28.32
N VAL A 301 1.52 0.90 28.19
CA VAL A 301 2.53 1.67 27.44
C VAL A 301 2.21 1.77 25.94
N LEU A 302 1.52 0.78 25.38
CA LEU A 302 1.18 0.71 23.96
C LEU A 302 0.01 1.65 23.59
N ASP A 303 -0.85 1.98 24.56
CA ASP A 303 -1.96 2.93 24.38
C ASP A 303 -1.48 4.39 24.42
N ILE A 304 -0.31 4.66 25.00
CA ILE A 304 0.24 6.01 25.10
C ILE A 304 0.51 6.54 23.69
N LEU A 305 -0.20 7.61 23.31
CA LEU A 305 -0.04 8.30 22.03
C LEU A 305 -0.19 7.39 20.79
N TYR A 306 -1.00 6.33 20.88
CA TYR A 306 -1.22 5.36 19.80
C TYR A 306 0.05 4.62 19.37
N LEU A 307 0.96 4.33 20.32
CA LEU A 307 2.23 3.65 20.04
C LEU A 307 2.03 2.30 19.32
N GLN A 308 1.02 1.51 19.72
CA GLN A 308 0.66 0.28 19.03
C GLN A 308 0.42 0.52 17.53
N GLN A 309 -0.42 1.51 17.19
CA GLN A 309 -0.75 1.83 15.80
C GLN A 309 0.49 2.29 15.04
N TRP A 310 1.35 3.12 15.65
CA TRP A 310 2.60 3.55 15.01
C TRP A 310 3.54 2.39 14.70
N VAL A 311 3.66 1.42 15.60
CA VAL A 311 4.48 0.21 15.38
C VAL A 311 3.90 -0.63 14.24
N LEU A 312 2.57 -0.87 14.23
CA LEU A 312 1.91 -1.64 13.17
C LEU A 312 2.04 -0.94 11.80
N ILE A 313 1.88 0.38 11.76
CA ILE A 313 2.13 1.20 10.57
C ILE A 313 3.56 0.98 10.08
N ALA A 314 4.57 1.08 10.97
CA ALA A 314 5.97 0.92 10.60
C ALA A 314 6.26 -0.48 10.03
N VAL A 315 5.73 -1.54 10.64
CA VAL A 315 5.89 -2.92 10.14
C VAL A 315 5.23 -3.11 8.77
N GLY A 316 4.01 -2.60 8.59
CA GLY A 316 3.32 -2.66 7.30
C GLY A 316 4.08 -1.93 6.19
N TRP A 317 4.58 -0.72 6.46
CA TRP A 317 5.38 0.03 5.49
C TRP A 317 6.74 -0.60 5.21
N LEU A 318 7.38 -1.22 6.20
CA LEU A 318 8.60 -1.99 5.98
C LEU A 318 8.37 -3.10 4.95
N ALA A 319 7.25 -3.82 5.05
CA ALA A 319 6.86 -4.82 4.05
C ALA A 319 6.62 -4.22 2.67
N ILE A 320 5.95 -3.06 2.58
CA ILE A 320 5.78 -2.34 1.32
C ILE A 320 7.14 -1.99 0.69
N PHE A 321 8.11 -1.48 1.45
CA PHE A 321 9.43 -1.13 0.89
C PHE A 321 10.20 -2.35 0.40
N VAL A 322 10.14 -3.47 1.13
CA VAL A 322 10.73 -4.74 0.69
C VAL A 322 10.10 -5.22 -0.62
N LEU A 323 8.78 -5.12 -0.75
CA LEU A 323 8.05 -5.51 -1.96
C LEU A 323 8.31 -4.55 -3.14
N ILE A 324 8.43 -3.24 -2.90
CA ILE A 324 8.85 -2.27 -3.93
C ILE A 324 10.25 -2.61 -4.44
N ASN A 325 11.19 -2.92 -3.54
CA ASN A 325 12.53 -3.35 -3.94
C ASN A 325 12.52 -4.65 -4.75
N ALA A 326 11.68 -5.62 -4.35
CA ALA A 326 11.47 -6.84 -5.12
C ALA A 326 10.90 -6.55 -6.53
N GLY A 327 9.96 -5.61 -6.64
CA GLY A 327 9.40 -5.15 -7.93
C GLY A 327 10.42 -4.46 -8.83
N LEU A 328 11.27 -3.59 -8.28
CA LEU A 328 12.37 -2.97 -9.05
C LEU A 328 13.39 -4.00 -9.53
N ARG A 329 13.71 -4.98 -8.68
CA ARG A 329 14.58 -6.11 -9.03
C ARG A 329 13.98 -6.97 -10.14
N GLU A 330 12.68 -7.25 -10.07
CA GLU A 330 11.94 -7.92 -11.14
C GLU A 330 12.06 -7.14 -12.47
N ALA A 331 11.78 -5.83 -12.48
CA ALA A 331 11.85 -5.00 -13.68
C ALA A 331 13.26 -5.04 -14.33
N ARG A 332 14.33 -4.90 -13.54
CA ARG A 332 15.72 -5.01 -14.01
C ARG A 332 16.03 -6.35 -14.65
N THR A 333 15.56 -7.44 -14.00
CA THR A 333 15.83 -8.80 -14.47
C THR A 333 15.16 -9.06 -15.82
N LEU A 334 13.91 -8.63 -15.97
CA LEU A 334 13.15 -8.79 -17.20
C LEU A 334 13.71 -7.94 -18.34
N GLN A 335 14.09 -6.69 -18.06
CA GLN A 335 14.74 -5.82 -19.03
C GLN A 335 16.07 -6.44 -19.53
N GLY A 336 16.89 -6.96 -18.61
CA GLY A 336 18.14 -7.63 -18.96
C GLY A 336 17.95 -8.90 -19.82
N GLN A 337 16.99 -9.76 -19.46
CA GLN A 337 16.66 -10.96 -20.24
C GLN A 337 16.19 -10.61 -21.67
N ARG A 338 15.41 -9.53 -21.80
CA ARG A 338 14.89 -9.07 -23.09
C ARG A 338 15.98 -8.53 -24.00
N ILE A 339 16.91 -7.74 -23.45
CA ILE A 339 18.07 -7.25 -24.19
C ILE A 339 18.92 -8.41 -24.71
N LEU A 340 19.25 -9.39 -23.84
CA LEU A 340 20.04 -10.56 -24.23
C LEU A 340 19.39 -11.36 -25.36
N LYS A 341 18.07 -11.56 -25.29
CA LYS A 341 17.31 -12.28 -26.33
C LYS A 341 17.35 -11.54 -27.67
N ASN A 342 17.21 -10.21 -27.66
CA ASN A 342 17.28 -9.41 -28.89
C ASN A 342 18.68 -9.44 -29.51
N THR A 343 19.75 -9.44 -28.69
CA THR A 343 21.13 -9.56 -29.16
C THR A 343 21.40 -10.94 -29.78
N GLN A 344 20.86 -12.02 -29.24
CA GLN A 344 21.03 -13.38 -29.77
C GLN A 344 20.24 -13.66 -31.06
N LEU A 345 19.15 -12.91 -31.31
CA LEU A 345 18.33 -13.04 -32.53
C LEU A 345 18.75 -12.06 -33.64
N GLY A 346 19.55 -11.03 -33.30
CA GLY A 346 20.09 -10.02 -34.21
C GLY A 346 21.51 -10.30 -34.71
N SER A 347 22.10 -11.44 -34.31
CA SER A 347 23.32 -12.06 -34.84
C SER A 347 22.96 -13.30 -35.63
#